data_AF-A0A972I729-F1
#
_entry.id   AF-A0A972I729-F1
#
_cell.length_a   1.000
_cell.length_b   1.000
_cell.length_c   1.000
_cell.angle_alpha   90.00
_cell.angle_beta   90.00
_cell.angle_gamma   90.00
#
_symmetry.space_group_name_H-M   'P 1'
#
loop_
_entity.id
_entity.type
_entity.pdbx_description
1 polymer ?
#
loop_
_entity_poly.entity_id
_entity_poly.type
_entity_poly.pdbx_seq_one_letter_code
_entity_poly.pdbx_strand_id
1 'polypeptide(L)'
;MMKKSRPVVICLLLLVIIMTITGTVFAAEFECKGEKIEKNGSFWGYAKKISSSEYRIEKGSSSIAFVKKQGSKWRIEDTAKTTLGWLNGSTIEKPNGYSWTSLSTAKSLCNGPDEIAAAIWVLKQCNKL
;
A
#
# COMPACT_ATOMS: atom_id res chain seq x y z
N MET A 1 45.91 42.45 -24.48
CA MET A 1 44.45 42.19 -24.59
C MET A 1 43.98 41.44 -23.36
N MET A 2 42.97 41.95 -22.66
CA MET A 2 42.38 41.39 -21.44
C MET A 2 41.49 40.17 -21.72
N LYS A 3 41.38 39.25 -20.75
CA LYS A 3 40.21 38.39 -20.41
C LYS A 3 40.56 37.69 -19.09
N LYS A 4 40.30 38.24 -17.89
CA LYS A 4 39.05 38.56 -17.17
C LYS A 4 38.07 37.39 -17.07
N SER A 5 38.02 36.82 -15.86
CA SER A 5 36.98 35.99 -15.23
C SER A 5 36.72 34.61 -15.88
N ARG A 6 36.71 33.53 -15.11
CA ARG A 6 35.48 33.05 -14.45
C ARG A 6 35.77 31.93 -13.42
N PRO A 7 36.03 32.23 -12.14
CA PRO A 7 35.88 31.23 -11.06
C PRO A 7 34.39 30.95 -10.75
N VAL A 8 33.49 31.83 -11.21
CA VAL A 8 32.04 31.77 -10.93
C VAL A 8 31.33 30.60 -11.62
N VAL A 9 31.85 30.10 -12.75
CA VAL A 9 31.18 29.04 -13.52
C VAL A 9 31.36 27.66 -12.86
N ILE A 10 32.45 27.46 -12.11
CA ILE A 10 32.74 26.18 -11.43
C ILE A 10 31.88 26.04 -10.16
N CYS A 11 31.66 27.12 -9.40
CA CYS A 11 30.74 27.10 -8.26
C CYS A 11 29.28 26.87 -8.67
N LEU A 12 28.87 27.36 -9.84
CA LEU A 12 27.48 27.17 -10.31
C LEU A 12 27.19 25.70 -10.68
N LEU A 13 28.18 24.97 -11.20
CA LEU A 13 28.03 23.56 -11.58
C LEU A 13 27.96 22.62 -10.37
N LEU A 14 28.61 22.96 -9.25
CA LEU A 14 28.55 22.19 -8.00
C LEU A 14 27.19 22.31 -7.29
N LEU A 15 26.49 23.44 -7.43
CA LEU A 15 25.15 23.66 -6.86
C LEU A 15 24.05 22.83 -7.55
N VAL A 16 24.22 22.50 -8.84
CA VAL A 16 23.24 21.69 -9.59
C VAL A 16 23.29 20.20 -9.20
N ILE A 17 24.44 19.71 -8.73
CA ILE A 17 24.60 18.29 -8.33
C ILE A 17 23.97 18.03 -6.93
N ILE A 18 23.85 19.05 -6.07
CA ILE A 18 23.18 18.90 -4.75
C ILE A 18 21.65 18.82 -4.90
N MET A 19 21.10 19.19 -6.06
CA MET A 19 19.70 18.99 -6.41
C MET A 19 19.40 17.60 -7.01
N THR A 20 20.29 16.61 -6.88
CA THR A 20 19.88 15.20 -7.01
C THR A 20 19.06 14.81 -5.79
N ILE A 21 17.80 15.26 -5.82
CA ILE A 21 16.59 14.59 -5.38
C ILE A 21 16.94 13.37 -4.53
N THR A 22 17.05 13.59 -3.22
CA THR A 22 16.83 12.55 -2.22
C THR A 22 15.40 12.05 -2.43
N GLY A 23 15.23 11.14 -3.39
CA GLY A 23 14.03 10.33 -3.48
C GLY A 23 14.02 9.51 -2.21
N THR A 24 13.34 10.00 -1.18
CA THR A 24 12.95 9.18 -0.05
C THR A 24 12.07 8.10 -0.65
N VAL A 25 12.66 6.95 -0.97
CA VAL A 25 11.91 5.74 -1.29
C VAL A 25 11.18 5.42 0.01
N PHE A 26 9.97 5.94 0.17
CA PHE A 26 9.10 5.53 1.25
C PHE A 26 8.78 4.07 0.97
N ALA A 27 9.49 3.18 1.66
CA ALA A 27 9.09 1.79 1.74
C ALA A 27 7.61 1.74 2.15
N ALA A 28 6.87 0.82 1.54
CA ALA A 28 5.48 0.62 1.92
C ALA A 28 5.40 0.41 3.43
N GLU A 29 4.41 1.06 4.09
CA GLU A 29 4.22 0.94 5.54
C GLU A 29 4.02 -0.53 5.94
N PHE A 30 3.38 -1.31 5.06
CA PHE A 30 3.18 -2.74 5.21
C PHE A 30 3.90 -3.53 4.11
N GLU A 31 4.39 -4.71 4.47
CA GLU A 31 5.01 -5.65 3.54
C GLU A 31 4.52 -7.07 3.83
N CYS A 32 4.07 -7.78 2.79
CA CYS A 32 3.71 -9.18 2.86
C CYS A 32 4.92 -10.05 2.55
N LYS A 33 5.30 -10.92 3.50
CA LYS A 33 6.33 -11.96 3.34
C LYS A 33 5.65 -13.33 3.44
N GLY A 34 5.18 -13.83 2.30
CA GLY A 34 4.26 -14.96 2.27
C GLY A 34 2.94 -14.59 2.94
N GLU A 35 2.50 -15.38 3.91
CA GLU A 35 1.30 -15.05 4.71
C GLU A 35 1.58 -14.04 5.84
N LYS A 36 2.84 -13.79 6.20
CA LYS A 36 3.20 -12.84 7.25
C LYS A 36 3.07 -11.41 6.72
N ILE A 37 2.50 -10.52 7.53
CA ILE A 37 2.47 -9.09 7.27
C ILE A 37 3.36 -8.39 8.28
N GLU A 38 4.31 -7.62 7.77
CA GLU A 38 5.15 -6.72 8.56
C GLU A 38 4.65 -5.28 8.41
N LYS A 39 4.78 -4.49 9.47
CA LYS A 39 4.57 -3.05 9.48
C LYS A 39 5.88 -2.38 9.86
N ASN A 40 6.43 -1.54 8.98
CA ASN A 40 7.73 -0.88 9.17
C ASN A 40 8.84 -1.86 9.61
N GLY A 41 8.88 -3.06 9.00
CA GLY A 41 9.87 -4.10 9.28
C GLY A 41 9.65 -4.92 10.56
N SER A 42 8.60 -4.65 11.33
CA SER A 42 8.22 -5.44 12.51
C SER A 42 7.02 -6.32 12.21
N PHE A 43 6.91 -7.49 12.87
CA PHE A 43 5.72 -8.33 12.74
C PHE A 43 4.45 -7.55 13.13
N TRP A 44 3.45 -7.57 12.25
CA TRP A 44 2.15 -6.95 12.51
C TRP A 44 1.02 -7.97 12.56
N GLY A 45 1.07 -8.99 11.69
CA GLY A 45 -0.01 -9.96 11.60
C GLY A 45 0.13 -10.93 10.44
N TYR A 46 -0.99 -11.50 10.00
CA TYR A 46 -1.04 -12.48 8.93
C TYR A 46 -2.18 -12.20 7.93
N ALA A 47 -1.94 -12.54 6.67
CA ALA A 47 -2.98 -12.77 5.65
C ALA A 47 -3.05 -14.28 5.41
N LYS A 48 -3.83 -14.98 6.21
CA LYS A 48 -3.97 -16.44 6.11
C LYS A 48 -4.87 -16.81 4.95
N LYS A 49 -4.40 -17.66 4.06
CA LYS A 49 -5.22 -18.20 2.98
C LYS A 49 -6.12 -19.30 3.53
N ILE A 50 -7.42 -19.05 3.56
CA ILE A 50 -8.42 -20.04 4.00
C ILE A 50 -8.82 -20.93 2.83
N SER A 51 -8.93 -20.36 1.63
CA SER A 51 -9.16 -21.07 0.38
C SER A 51 -8.60 -20.28 -0.81
N SER A 52 -8.77 -20.77 -2.04
CA SER A 52 -8.42 -20.01 -3.24
C SER A 52 -9.23 -18.73 -3.44
N SER A 53 -10.34 -18.58 -2.69
CA SER A 53 -11.30 -17.48 -2.82
C SER A 53 -11.53 -16.74 -1.51
N GLU A 54 -10.72 -17.01 -0.48
CA GLU A 54 -10.89 -16.38 0.83
C GLU A 54 -9.57 -16.27 1.58
N TYR A 55 -9.33 -15.07 2.12
CA TYR A 55 -8.26 -14.78 3.07
C TYR A 55 -8.83 -14.22 4.36
N ARG A 56 -8.14 -14.51 5.46
CA ARG A 56 -8.38 -13.91 6.77
C ARG A 56 -7.21 -13.01 7.14
N ILE A 57 -7.52 -11.75 7.46
CA ILE A 57 -6.53 -10.79 7.94
C ILE A 57 -6.53 -10.82 9.47
N GLU A 58 -5.37 -11.08 10.04
CA GLU A 58 -5.13 -11.12 11.48
C GLU A 58 -4.14 -10.03 11.86
N LYS A 59 -4.43 -9.31 12.95
CA LYS A 59 -3.47 -8.43 13.64
C LYS A 59 -2.98 -9.16 14.88
N GLY A 60 -1.69 -9.48 14.94
CA GLY A 60 -1.17 -10.47 15.87
C GLY A 60 -1.88 -11.82 15.67
N SER A 61 -2.69 -12.22 16.66
CA SER A 61 -3.49 -13.46 16.63
C SER A 61 -5.00 -13.22 16.49
N SER A 62 -5.44 -11.96 16.37
CA SER A 62 -6.86 -11.60 16.33
C SER A 62 -7.29 -11.36 14.89
N SER A 63 -8.35 -12.03 14.45
CA SER A 63 -8.97 -11.75 13.14
C SER A 63 -9.62 -10.37 13.16
N ILE A 64 -9.35 -9.56 12.13
CA ILE A 64 -9.91 -8.21 11.99
C ILE A 64 -10.73 -8.05 10.72
N ALA A 65 -10.46 -8.87 9.69
CA ALA A 65 -11.17 -8.81 8.42
C ALA A 65 -11.11 -10.12 7.64
N PHE A 66 -11.99 -10.22 6.65
CA PHE A 66 -11.99 -11.26 5.64
C PHE A 66 -11.99 -10.64 4.24
N VAL A 67 -11.30 -11.29 3.31
CA VAL A 67 -11.23 -10.89 1.91
C VAL A 67 -11.74 -12.05 1.06
N LYS A 68 -12.91 -11.88 0.45
CA LYS A 68 -13.67 -12.97 -0.19
C LYS A 68 -13.92 -12.68 -1.66
N LYS A 69 -13.59 -13.63 -2.53
CA LYS A 69 -13.86 -13.51 -3.97
C LYS A 69 -15.36 -13.66 -4.22
N GLN A 70 -15.93 -12.73 -5.00
CA GLN A 70 -17.32 -12.74 -5.44
C GLN A 70 -17.38 -12.35 -6.92
N GLY A 71 -17.57 -13.36 -7.77
CA GLY A 71 -17.43 -13.19 -9.22
C GLY A 71 -16.01 -12.73 -9.56
N SER A 72 -15.90 -11.57 -10.23
CA SER A 72 -14.63 -10.94 -10.60
C SER A 72 -14.05 -10.01 -9.52
N LYS A 73 -14.80 -9.71 -8.46
CA LYS A 73 -14.41 -8.79 -7.40
C LYS A 73 -13.92 -9.52 -6.16
N TRP A 74 -13.16 -8.83 -5.31
CA TRP A 74 -12.93 -9.24 -3.93
C TRP A 74 -13.69 -8.32 -2.99
N ARG A 75 -14.52 -8.90 -2.12
CA ARG A 75 -15.21 -8.21 -1.04
C ARG A 75 -14.30 -8.14 0.18
N ILE A 76 -14.14 -6.95 0.75
CA ILE A 76 -13.46 -6.74 2.02
C ILE A 76 -14.54 -6.54 3.08
N GLU A 77 -14.56 -7.40 4.10
CA GLU A 77 -15.52 -7.33 5.20
C GLU A 77 -14.84 -7.41 6.57
N ASP A 78 -15.46 -6.83 7.59
CA ASP A 78 -15.02 -7.02 8.97
C ASP A 78 -15.53 -8.34 9.57
N THR A 79 -15.16 -8.59 10.83
CA THR A 79 -15.56 -9.81 11.55
C THR A 79 -17.07 -9.92 11.79
N ALA A 80 -17.81 -8.80 11.72
CA ALA A 80 -19.27 -8.77 11.79
C ALA A 80 -19.93 -9.01 10.41
N LYS A 81 -19.14 -9.33 9.37
CA LYS A 81 -19.57 -9.52 7.97
C LYS A 81 -20.12 -8.24 7.33
N THR A 82 -19.76 -7.07 7.87
CA THR A 82 -20.10 -5.79 7.25
C THR A 82 -19.13 -5.54 6.10
N THR A 83 -19.66 -5.27 4.90
CA THR A 83 -18.83 -4.92 3.74
C THR A 83 -18.21 -3.54 3.94
N LEU A 84 -16.88 -3.47 3.93
CA LEU A 84 -16.10 -2.24 4.07
C LEU A 84 -15.69 -1.66 2.71
N GLY A 85 -15.58 -2.51 1.69
CA GLY A 85 -15.25 -2.09 0.34
C GLY A 85 -15.04 -3.28 -0.59
N TRP A 86 -14.63 -2.99 -1.81
CA TRP A 86 -14.36 -3.98 -2.84
C TRP A 86 -13.06 -3.68 -3.57
N LEU A 87 -12.36 -4.73 -3.99
CA LEU A 87 -11.38 -4.63 -5.07
C LEU A 87 -12.04 -5.13 -6.36
N ASN A 88 -12.16 -4.23 -7.33
CA ASN A 88 -12.69 -4.50 -8.66
C ASN A 88 -11.59 -4.21 -9.71
N GLY A 89 -10.89 -5.26 -10.14
CA GLY A 89 -9.73 -5.12 -11.03
C GLY A 89 -8.66 -4.22 -10.41
N SER A 90 -8.39 -3.07 -11.04
CA SER A 90 -7.41 -2.08 -10.58
C SER A 90 -8.00 -0.98 -9.69
N THR A 91 -9.26 -1.10 -9.28
CA THR A 91 -9.98 -0.05 -8.54
C THR A 91 -10.46 -0.58 -7.19
N ILE A 92 -10.28 0.22 -6.14
CA ILE A 92 -10.88 -0.02 -4.83
C ILE A 92 -12.17 0.80 -4.78
N GLU A 93 -13.28 0.12 -4.55
CA GLU A 93 -14.62 0.70 -4.45
C GLU A 93 -15.09 0.76 -3.00
N LYS A 94 -15.90 1.76 -2.69
CA LYS A 94 -16.69 1.86 -1.47
C LYS A 94 -17.76 0.75 -1.44
N PRO A 95 -18.40 0.46 -0.28
CA PRO A 95 -19.43 -0.57 -0.20
C PRO A 95 -20.58 -0.42 -1.22
N ASN A 96 -20.91 0.81 -1.59
CA ASN A 96 -21.94 1.17 -2.57
C ASN A 96 -21.44 1.15 -4.04
N GLY A 97 -20.23 0.67 -4.31
CA GLY A 97 -19.68 0.48 -5.66
C GLY A 97 -19.00 1.71 -6.27
N TYR A 98 -19.07 2.89 -5.66
CA TYR A 98 -18.34 4.05 -6.14
C TYR A 98 -16.84 3.90 -5.89
N SER A 99 -16.02 4.35 -6.86
CA SER A 99 -14.57 4.34 -6.72
C SER A 99 -14.11 5.13 -5.48
N TRP A 100 -13.09 4.61 -4.82
CA TRP A 100 -12.37 5.26 -3.73
C TRP A 100 -10.95 5.62 -4.16
N THR A 101 -10.21 4.65 -4.72
CA THR A 101 -8.85 4.85 -5.21
C THR A 101 -8.42 3.74 -6.17
N SER A 102 -7.19 3.81 -6.68
CA SER A 102 -6.55 2.76 -7.47
C SER A 102 -5.85 1.70 -6.60
N LEU A 103 -5.73 0.49 -7.14
CA LEU A 103 -4.91 -0.57 -6.56
C LEU A 103 -3.43 -0.16 -6.40
N SER A 104 -2.89 0.65 -7.33
CA SER A 104 -1.52 1.16 -7.22
C SER A 104 -1.31 2.01 -5.96
N THR A 105 -2.32 2.81 -5.59
CA THR A 105 -2.30 3.60 -4.35
C THR A 105 -2.30 2.68 -3.13
N ALA A 106 -3.11 1.62 -3.13
CA ALA A 106 -3.07 0.63 -2.05
C ALA A 106 -1.73 -0.11 -1.96
N LYS A 107 -1.11 -0.43 -3.10
CA LYS A 107 0.21 -1.06 -3.14
C LYS A 107 1.34 -0.16 -2.65
N SER A 108 1.21 1.17 -2.76
CA SER A 108 2.16 2.08 -2.11
C SER A 108 2.08 2.06 -0.58
N LEU A 109 0.95 1.64 -0.01
CA LEU A 109 0.78 1.45 1.43
C LEU A 109 1.20 0.05 1.87
N CYS A 110 0.85 -0.98 1.10
CA CYS A 110 1.09 -2.38 1.42
C CYS A 110 1.66 -3.11 0.20
N ASN A 111 2.94 -3.48 0.27
CA ASN A 111 3.57 -4.29 -0.76
C ASN A 111 3.18 -5.77 -0.58
N GLY A 112 2.32 -6.29 -1.45
CA GLY A 112 1.81 -7.66 -1.37
C GLY A 112 0.80 -8.03 -2.47
N PRO A 113 0.13 -9.18 -2.35
CA PRO A 113 -0.94 -9.59 -3.25
C PRO A 113 -2.06 -8.54 -3.31
N ASP A 114 -2.70 -8.40 -4.47
CA ASP A 114 -3.64 -7.31 -4.78
C ASP A 114 -4.79 -7.23 -3.76
N GLU A 115 -5.40 -8.36 -3.46
CA GLU A 115 -6.52 -8.49 -2.53
C GLU A 115 -6.13 -8.13 -1.09
N ILE A 116 -4.88 -8.42 -0.69
CA ILE A 116 -4.37 -8.10 0.65
C ILE A 116 -4.01 -6.63 0.74
N ALA A 117 -3.33 -6.07 -0.26
CA ALA A 117 -3.00 -4.65 -0.32
C ALA A 117 -4.26 -3.78 -0.29
N ALA A 118 -5.28 -4.17 -1.07
CA ALA A 118 -6.58 -3.50 -1.05
C ALA A 118 -7.25 -3.58 0.33
N ALA A 119 -7.23 -4.76 0.97
CA ALA A 119 -7.81 -4.93 2.30
C ALA A 119 -7.12 -4.09 3.37
N ILE A 120 -5.78 -4.07 3.42
CA ILE A 120 -5.03 -3.25 4.37
C ILE A 120 -5.34 -1.76 4.16
N TRP A 121 -5.44 -1.31 2.90
CA TRP A 121 -5.81 0.06 2.59
C TRP A 121 -7.23 0.40 3.06
N VAL A 122 -8.23 -0.43 2.76
CA VAL A 122 -9.62 -0.23 3.20
C VAL A 122 -9.73 -0.22 4.72
N LEU A 123 -9.06 -1.15 5.41
CA LEU A 123 -9.05 -1.19 6.88
C LEU A 123 -8.43 0.07 7.49
N LYS A 124 -7.39 0.64 6.86
CA LYS A 124 -6.80 1.92 7.27
C LYS A 124 -7.83 3.05 7.21
N GLN A 125 -8.54 3.15 6.10
CA GLN A 125 -9.54 4.22 5.93
C GLN A 125 -10.73 4.07 6.89
N CYS A 126 -11.06 2.84 7.27
CA CYS A 126 -12.12 2.55 8.24
C CYS A 126 -11.67 2.57 9.71
N ASN A 127 -10.41 2.93 10.01
CA ASN A 127 -9.82 2.88 11.36
C ASN A 127 -9.90 1.50 12.03
N LYS A 128 -9.64 0.43 11.27
CA LYS A 128 -9.73 -0.99 11.71
C LYS A 128 -8.38 -1.74 11.67
N LEU A 129 -7.24 -1.03 11.59
CA LEU A 129 -5.87 -1.60 11.58
C LEU A 129 -5.24 -1.79 12.96
#